data_AF-A0A6F8XP15-F1
#
_entry.id   AF-A0A6F8XP15-F1
#
_cell.length_a   1.000
_cell.length_b   1.000
_cell.length_c   1.000
_cell.angle_alpha   90.00
_cell.angle_beta   90.00
_cell.angle_gamma   90.00
#
_symmetry.space_group_name_H-M   'P 1'
#
loop_
_entity.id
_entity.type
_entity.pdbx_description
1 polymer ?
#
loop_
_entity_poly.entity_id
_entity_poly.type
_entity_poly.pdbx_seq_one_letter_code
_entity_poly.pdbx_strand_id
1 'polypeptide(L)'
;MTLARFAILVEAAIRPPLRRKLAEAAADVRAWGTGLMRAAGSADPERDVRYLGNQVEALTLHQLAYPDPDFDPGPSLAALVNALCEKRARW
;
A
#
# COMPACT_ATOMS: atom_id res chain seq x y z
N MET A 1 12.88 7.13 10.18
CA MET A 1 12.06 8.19 9.54
C MET A 1 10.62 7.73 9.23
N THR A 2 10.16 6.61 9.80
CA THR A 2 8.82 6.04 9.47
C THR A 2 7.71 6.62 10.33
N LEU A 3 7.98 6.81 11.64
CA LEU A 3 7.01 7.38 12.59
C LEU A 3 6.52 8.78 12.19
N ALA A 4 7.42 9.68 11.79
CA ALA A 4 7.06 11.03 11.35
C ALA A 4 6.16 11.04 10.09
N ARG A 5 6.40 10.12 9.14
CA ARG A 5 5.53 9.96 7.96
C ARG A 5 4.15 9.43 8.36
N PHE A 6 4.08 8.50 9.29
CA PHE A 6 2.80 8.00 9.80
C PHE A 6 2.01 9.05 10.57
N ALA A 7 2.67 9.87 11.38
CA ALA A 7 2.03 10.99 12.05
C ALA A 7 1.40 11.97 11.04
N ILE A 8 2.08 12.24 9.92
CA ILE A 8 1.55 13.08 8.84
C ILE A 8 0.30 12.46 8.18
N LEU A 9 0.28 11.13 7.96
CA LEU A 9 -0.89 10.43 7.41
C LEU A 9 -2.10 10.53 8.34
N VAL A 10 -1.89 10.36 9.66
CA VAL A 10 -2.95 10.51 10.66
C VAL A 10 -3.45 11.96 10.75
N GLU A 11 -2.55 12.93 10.79
CA GLU A 11 -2.91 14.36 10.88
C GLU A 11 -3.72 14.84 9.67
N ALA A 12 -3.51 14.24 8.50
CA ALA A 12 -4.26 14.55 7.30
C ALA A 12 -5.75 14.22 7.38
N ALA A 13 -6.16 13.36 8.32
CA ALA A 13 -7.57 13.09 8.59
C ALA A 13 -8.31 14.36 9.01
N ILE A 14 -7.63 15.26 9.75
CA ILE A 14 -8.22 16.48 10.31
C ILE A 14 -7.70 17.78 9.68
N ARG A 15 -6.67 17.72 8.82
CA ARG A 15 -6.14 18.90 8.10
C ARG A 15 -6.34 18.80 6.58
N PRO A 16 -7.40 19.41 6.01
CA PRO A 16 -7.68 19.34 4.57
C PRO A 16 -6.53 19.80 3.64
N PRO A 17 -5.77 20.87 3.95
CA PRO A 17 -4.63 21.26 3.11
C PRO A 17 -3.52 20.20 3.09
N LEU A 18 -3.31 19.49 4.20
CA LEU A 18 -2.33 18.41 4.29
C LEU A 18 -2.78 17.18 3.48
N ARG A 19 -4.06 16.84 3.57
CA ARG A 19 -4.67 15.76 2.78
C ARG A 19 -4.50 15.97 1.27
N ARG A 20 -4.63 17.21 0.79
CA ARG A 20 -4.41 17.53 -0.64
C ARG A 20 -2.96 17.30 -1.05
N LYS A 21 -1.98 17.78 -0.28
CA LYS A 21 -0.56 17.52 -0.54
C LYS A 21 -0.21 16.03 -0.52
N LEU A 22 -0.79 15.27 0.41
CA LEU A 22 -0.61 13.82 0.43
C LEU A 22 -1.26 13.13 -0.76
N ALA A 23 -2.43 13.59 -1.21
CA ALA A 23 -3.09 13.01 -2.38
C ALA A 23 -2.26 13.19 -3.67
N GLU A 24 -1.60 14.35 -3.81
CA GLU A 24 -0.63 14.65 -4.88
C GLU A 24 0.56 13.67 -4.82
N ALA A 25 1.25 13.58 -3.68
CA ALA A 25 2.38 12.66 -3.52
C ALA A 25 1.99 11.18 -3.69
N ALA A 26 0.79 10.81 -3.23
CA ALA A 26 0.27 9.46 -3.38
C ALA A 26 -0.10 9.13 -4.84
N ALA A 27 -0.28 10.13 -5.71
CA ALA A 27 -0.52 9.88 -7.13
C ALA A 27 0.72 9.29 -7.81
N ASP A 28 1.91 9.81 -7.50
CA ASP A 28 3.17 9.30 -8.03
C ASP A 28 3.44 7.87 -7.55
N VAL A 29 3.23 7.61 -6.25
CA VAL A 29 3.36 6.27 -5.66
C VAL A 29 2.39 5.29 -6.30
N ARG A 30 1.12 5.70 -6.50
CA ARG A 30 0.13 4.87 -7.19
C ARG A 30 0.53 4.61 -8.63
N ALA A 31 0.98 5.60 -9.39
CA ALA A 31 1.38 5.43 -10.78
C ALA A 31 2.53 4.42 -10.92
N TRP A 32 3.55 4.54 -10.06
CA TRP A 32 4.64 3.58 -9.98
C TRP A 32 4.16 2.17 -9.61
N GLY A 33 3.34 2.06 -8.55
CA GLY A 33 2.81 0.77 -8.09
C GLY A 33 1.87 0.09 -9.09
N THR A 34 1.07 0.86 -9.83
CA THR A 34 0.27 0.37 -10.95
C THR A 34 1.16 -0.26 -12.02
N GLY A 35 2.32 0.33 -12.31
CA GLY A 35 3.32 -0.26 -13.21
C GLY A 35 3.82 -1.62 -12.73
N LEU A 36 4.06 -1.77 -11.43
CA LEU A 36 4.47 -3.04 -10.82
C LEU A 36 3.35 -4.09 -10.90
N MET A 37 2.11 -3.73 -10.57
CA MET A 37 0.98 -4.66 -10.66
C MET A 37 0.75 -5.13 -12.11
N ARG A 38 0.91 -4.23 -13.09
CA ARG A 38 0.85 -4.60 -14.51
C ARG A 38 1.96 -5.59 -14.87
N ALA A 39 3.20 -5.35 -14.43
CA ALA A 39 4.32 -6.27 -14.66
C ALA A 39 4.11 -7.64 -13.98
N ALA A 40 3.40 -7.67 -12.84
CA ALA A 40 3.03 -8.89 -12.13
C ALA A 40 1.85 -9.66 -12.78
N GLY A 41 1.22 -9.13 -13.84
CA GLY A 41 0.12 -9.79 -14.53
C GLY A 41 -1.28 -9.44 -14.00
N SER A 42 -1.40 -8.40 -13.19
CA SER A 42 -2.68 -7.90 -12.69
C SER A 42 -3.63 -7.50 -13.81
N ALA A 43 -4.88 -7.95 -13.73
CA ALA A 43 -5.92 -7.60 -14.70
C ALA A 43 -6.57 -6.24 -14.45
N ASP A 44 -6.51 -5.72 -13.22
CA ASP A 44 -6.94 -4.36 -12.84
C ASP A 44 -5.85 -3.70 -11.96
N PRO A 45 -4.71 -3.29 -12.55
CA PRO A 45 -3.55 -2.79 -11.81
C PRO A 45 -3.85 -1.59 -10.89
N GLU A 46 -4.75 -0.70 -11.31
CA GLU A 46 -5.14 0.51 -10.57
C GLU A 46 -6.02 0.18 -9.35
N ARG A 47 -6.84 -0.85 -9.42
CA ARG A 47 -7.56 -1.40 -8.26
C ARG A 47 -6.60 -2.13 -7.33
N ASP A 48 -5.75 -2.99 -7.88
CA ASP A 48 -4.97 -3.93 -7.09
C ASP A 48 -3.81 -3.25 -6.34
N VAL A 49 -3.22 -2.19 -6.92
CA VAL A 49 -2.25 -1.34 -6.21
C VAL A 49 -2.85 -0.67 -4.96
N ARG A 50 -4.15 -0.36 -4.96
CA ARG A 50 -4.82 0.22 -3.78
C ARG A 50 -4.97 -0.79 -2.65
N TYR A 51 -5.30 -2.04 -2.98
CA TYR A 51 -5.35 -3.12 -1.98
C TYR A 51 -3.97 -3.39 -1.38
N LEU A 52 -2.94 -3.48 -2.22
CA LEU A 52 -1.57 -3.69 -1.77
C LEU A 52 -1.08 -2.52 -0.89
N GLY A 53 -1.34 -1.28 -1.32
CA GLY A 53 -0.97 -0.07 -0.57
C GLY A 53 -1.59 -0.05 0.83
N ASN A 54 -2.88 -0.36 0.95
CA ASN A 54 -3.55 -0.44 2.26
C ASN A 54 -2.92 -1.51 3.18
N GLN A 55 -2.54 -2.66 2.63
CA GLN A 55 -1.90 -3.72 3.41
C GLN A 55 -0.51 -3.28 3.90
N VAL A 56 0.29 -2.63 3.05
CA VAL A 56 1.62 -2.11 3.42
C VAL A 56 1.51 -1.03 4.50
N GLU A 57 0.55 -0.12 4.36
CA GLU A 57 0.30 0.92 5.37
C GLU A 57 -0.12 0.31 6.72
N ALA A 58 -1.02 -0.68 6.71
CA ALA A 58 -1.45 -1.38 7.92
C ALA A 58 -0.30 -2.12 8.61
N LEU A 59 0.52 -2.85 7.85
CA LEU A 59 1.70 -3.54 8.36
C LEU A 59 2.70 -2.57 8.98
N THR A 60 2.93 -1.43 8.32
CA THR A 60 3.88 -0.43 8.82
C THR A 60 3.36 0.22 10.10
N LEU A 61 2.06 0.54 10.19
CA LEU A 61 1.46 1.04 11.42
C LEU A 61 1.60 0.01 12.56
N HIS A 62 1.36 -1.26 12.28
CA HIS A 62 1.48 -2.32 13.27
C HIS A 62 2.91 -2.41 13.82
N GLN A 63 3.91 -2.42 12.96
CA GLN A 63 5.33 -2.47 13.37
C GLN A 63 5.81 -1.20 14.08
N LEU A 64 5.21 -0.05 13.79
CA LEU A 64 5.48 1.17 14.55
C LEU A 64 4.90 1.12 15.97
N ALA A 65 3.75 0.47 16.15
CA ALA A 65 3.08 0.34 17.45
C ALA A 65 3.62 -0.83 18.28
N TYR A 66 3.93 -1.95 17.63
CA TYR A 66 4.37 -3.21 18.21
C TYR A 66 5.54 -3.75 17.39
N PRO A 67 6.77 -3.25 17.61
CA PRO A 67 7.93 -3.68 16.85
C PRO A 67 8.23 -5.15 17.13
N ASP A 68 8.33 -5.93 16.06
CA ASP A 68 8.70 -7.35 16.09
C ASP A 68 10.08 -7.52 15.40
N PRO A 69 11.11 -7.99 16.11
CA PRO A 69 12.44 -8.18 15.54
C PRO A 69 12.48 -9.25 14.42
N ASP A 70 11.51 -10.17 14.42
CA ASP A 70 11.42 -11.27 13.45
C ASP A 70 10.44 -10.95 12.31
N PHE A 71 10.04 -9.68 12.17
CA PHE A 71 9.07 -9.25 11.16
C PHE A 71 9.55 -9.48 9.72
N ASP A 72 8.94 -10.49 9.07
CA ASP A 72 9.08 -10.75 7.63
C ASP A 72 7.71 -10.68 6.92
N PRO A 73 7.35 -9.54 6.29
CA PRO A 73 6.09 -9.42 5.56
C PRO A 73 6.15 -10.07 4.17
N GLY A 74 7.33 -10.47 3.68
CA GLY A 74 7.57 -10.90 2.31
C GLY A 74 6.63 -12.01 1.84
N PRO A 75 6.52 -13.13 2.57
CA PRO A 75 5.60 -14.21 2.21
C PRO A 75 4.14 -13.78 2.15
N SER A 76 3.71 -12.92 3.08
CA SER A 76 2.32 -12.45 3.14
C SER A 76 1.98 -11.50 1.98
N LEU A 77 2.91 -10.61 1.62
CA LEU A 77 2.77 -9.70 0.50
C LEU A 77 2.82 -10.45 -0.84
N ALA A 78 3.69 -11.45 -0.97
CA ALA A 78 3.74 -12.30 -2.17
C ALA A 78 2.43 -13.06 -2.37
N ALA A 79 1.87 -13.64 -1.30
CA ALA A 79 0.57 -14.30 -1.35
C ALA A 79 -0.56 -13.35 -1.76
N LEU A 80 -0.56 -12.12 -1.24
CA LEU A 80 -1.53 -11.10 -1.63
C LEU A 80 -1.41 -10.72 -3.12
N VAL A 81 -0.19 -10.46 -3.61
CA VAL A 81 0.05 -10.12 -5.02
C VAL A 81 -0.41 -11.26 -5.94
N ASN A 82 -0.08 -12.50 -5.61
CA ASN A 82 -0.54 -13.67 -6.37
C ASN A 82 -2.07 -13.75 -6.37
N ALA A 83 -2.72 -13.60 -5.22
CA ALA A 83 -4.19 -13.65 -5.12
C ALA A 83 -4.89 -12.52 -5.90
N LEU A 84 -4.29 -11.33 -5.98
CA LEU A 84 -4.79 -10.22 -6.79
C LEU A 84 -4.65 -10.54 -8.29
N CYS A 85 -3.51 -11.09 -8.71
CA CYS A 85 -3.23 -11.39 -10.11
C CYS A 85 -3.96 -12.64 -10.63
N GLU A 86 -4.26 -13.63 -9.78
CA GLU A 86 -4.97 -14.86 -10.15
C GLU A 86 -6.46 -14.65 -10.48
N LYS A 87 -7.08 -13.57 -10.00
CA LYS A 87 -8.51 -13.31 -10.21
C LYS A 87 -8.79 -12.81 -11.63
N ARG A 88 -8.75 -13.72 -12.62
CA ARG A 88 -9.54 -13.63 -13.86
C ARG A 88 -9.73 -14.91 -14.69
N ALA A 89 -9.66 -16.10 -14.08
CA ALA A 89 -9.99 -17.36 -14.76
C ALA A 89 -11.36 -17.96 -14.40
N ARG A 90 -12.31 -17.20 -13.83
CA ARG A 90 -13.62 -17.75 -13.45
C ARG A 90 -14.78 -16.82 -13.80
N TRP A 91 -15.46 -17.24 -14.87
CA TRP A 91 -16.82 -16.94 -15.36
C TRP A 91 -17.09 -15.55 -15.93
#